data_AF-A0A2A2Q2S6-F1
#
_entry.id   AF-A0A2A2Q2S6-F1
#
_cell.length_a   1.000
_cell.length_b   1.000
_cell.length_c   1.000
_cell.angle_alpha   90.00
_cell.angle_beta   90.00
_cell.angle_gamma   90.00
#
_symmetry.space_group_name_H-M   'P 1'
#
loop_
_entity.id
_entity.type
_entity.pdbx_description
1 polymer ?
#
loop_
_entity_poly.entity_id
_entity_poly.type
_entity_poly.pdbx_seq_one_letter_code
_entity_poly.pdbx_strand_id
1 'polypeptide(L)'
;MDLARFLENPDRLARERNLESLGARDLAKGTDWQSAAASIRDLVDRGAYLKGVISAWAAKNPRATVDYLGTLNLSSRVSLVPRAVSVWADQDPAGAEAWVTSLANGEVRDLAIESLYRSWAVRNPETAASKSLALADAASRLRALAAVVREWSANDLAAVGRWASDLSDPDLKDFATMAVADEMSLRAPSEAMRWASDHLAKDPRANPAILSLVASKAGFESPHETFDWLKTARPSPEAASSLAGIAAYLAEEDPEFVWKEFDSLPEEIRGITAAPIASTLGSQDPEGGKRWLERLPEGPAKDWATSAFTGGWATRYPSEAEVWVLSLPEGPQKEAAKRGLSQPNLESGSGSGRPLSP
;
A
#
# COMPACT_ATOMS: atom_id res chain seq x y z
N MET A 1 10.45 -43.72 -13.20
CA MET A 1 11.50 -43.13 -14.05
C MET A 1 11.38 -41.60 -14.16
N ASP A 2 10.18 -41.02 -14.27
CA ASP A 2 10.06 -39.56 -14.46
C ASP A 2 10.52 -38.69 -13.27
N LEU A 3 10.30 -39.14 -12.03
CA LEU A 3 10.65 -38.35 -10.83
C LEU A 3 12.15 -38.02 -10.76
N ALA A 4 13.02 -39.04 -10.84
CA ALA A 4 14.48 -38.84 -10.78
C ALA A 4 14.97 -37.91 -11.90
N ARG A 5 14.47 -38.12 -13.13
CA ARG A 5 14.79 -37.27 -14.28
C ARG A 5 14.40 -35.80 -14.07
N PHE A 6 13.24 -35.54 -13.47
CA PHE A 6 12.82 -34.17 -13.19
C PHE A 6 13.66 -33.53 -12.09
N LEU A 7 14.03 -34.28 -11.04
CA LEU A 7 14.86 -33.79 -9.96
C LEU A 7 16.28 -33.40 -10.41
N GLU A 8 16.79 -34.01 -11.47
CA GLU A 8 18.10 -33.68 -12.07
C GLU A 8 18.09 -32.41 -12.93
N ASN A 9 16.91 -31.85 -13.26
CA ASN A 9 16.85 -30.66 -14.10
C ASN A 9 17.37 -29.43 -13.33
N PRO A 10 18.43 -28.74 -13.80
CA PRO A 10 18.98 -27.57 -13.11
C PRO A 10 18.06 -26.34 -13.16
N ASP A 11 17.17 -26.24 -14.16
CA ASP A 11 16.17 -25.17 -14.22
C ASP A 11 15.07 -25.42 -13.19
N ARG A 12 15.08 -24.61 -12.13
CA ARG A 12 14.13 -24.68 -11.02
C ARG A 12 12.69 -24.49 -11.46
N LEU A 13 12.40 -23.50 -12.31
CA LEU A 13 11.02 -23.20 -12.72
C LEU A 13 10.45 -24.32 -13.59
N ALA A 14 11.26 -24.85 -14.51
CA ALA A 14 10.88 -26.00 -15.31
C ALA A 14 10.69 -27.26 -14.44
N ARG A 15 11.59 -27.48 -13.46
CA ARG A 15 11.50 -28.61 -12.52
C ARG A 15 10.23 -28.55 -11.68
N GLU A 16 9.91 -27.42 -11.07
CA GLU A 16 8.70 -27.24 -10.26
C GLU A 16 7.42 -27.51 -11.09
N ARG A 17 7.33 -26.97 -12.31
CA ARG A 17 6.20 -27.22 -13.23
C ARG A 17 6.06 -28.70 -13.59
N ASN A 18 7.18 -29.37 -13.87
CA ASN A 18 7.19 -30.79 -14.19
C ASN A 18 6.78 -31.66 -12.99
N LEU A 19 7.21 -31.31 -11.78
CA LEU A 19 6.84 -32.00 -10.55
C LEU A 19 5.36 -31.81 -10.23
N GLU A 20 4.80 -30.60 -10.42
CA GLU A 20 3.36 -30.35 -10.27
C GLU A 20 2.55 -31.21 -11.25
N SER A 21 2.95 -31.24 -12.52
CA SER A 21 2.31 -32.11 -13.53
C SER A 21 2.43 -33.60 -13.17
N LEU A 22 3.59 -34.02 -12.66
CA LEU A 22 3.84 -35.39 -12.22
C LEU A 22 2.91 -35.79 -11.07
N GLY A 23 2.79 -34.97 -10.03
CA GLY A 23 1.94 -35.25 -8.87
C GLY A 23 0.46 -35.43 -9.26
N ALA A 24 -0.06 -34.54 -10.11
CA ALA A 24 -1.41 -34.66 -10.63
C ALA A 24 -1.63 -35.98 -11.39
N ARG A 25 -0.65 -36.38 -12.20
CA ARG A 25 -0.69 -37.62 -13.00
C ARG A 25 -0.57 -38.86 -12.12
N ASP A 26 0.29 -38.85 -11.12
CA ASP A 26 0.50 -39.98 -10.22
C ASP A 26 -0.77 -40.28 -9.42
N LEU A 27 -1.45 -39.23 -8.91
CA LEU A 27 -2.78 -39.37 -8.30
C LEU A 27 -3.79 -39.96 -9.29
N ALA A 28 -3.84 -39.43 -10.51
CA ALA A 28 -4.80 -39.89 -11.53
C ALA A 28 -4.61 -41.37 -11.90
N LYS A 29 -3.38 -41.87 -11.83
CA LYS A 29 -3.03 -43.28 -12.09
C LYS A 29 -3.16 -44.19 -10.86
N GLY A 30 -3.52 -43.66 -9.69
CA GLY A 30 -3.55 -44.44 -8.45
C GLY A 30 -2.16 -44.91 -7.99
N THR A 31 -1.12 -44.17 -8.37
CA THR A 31 0.25 -44.43 -7.89
C THR A 31 0.36 -44.04 -6.42
N ASP A 32 1.24 -44.70 -5.68
CA ASP A 32 1.59 -44.34 -4.29
C ASP A 32 2.37 -43.02 -4.25
N TRP A 33 1.63 -41.92 -4.40
CA TRP A 33 2.14 -40.57 -4.42
C TRP A 33 2.67 -40.14 -3.04
N GLN A 34 2.22 -40.77 -1.95
CA GLN A 34 2.75 -40.51 -0.61
C GLN A 34 4.21 -40.95 -0.50
N SER A 35 4.53 -42.17 -0.93
CA SER A 35 5.93 -42.64 -0.98
C SER A 35 6.77 -41.79 -1.93
N ALA A 36 6.22 -41.40 -3.08
CA ALA A 36 6.91 -40.52 -4.02
C ALA A 36 7.24 -39.16 -3.38
N ALA A 37 6.27 -38.50 -2.73
CA ALA A 37 6.48 -37.24 -2.03
C ALA A 37 7.52 -37.36 -0.89
N ALA A 38 7.49 -38.45 -0.12
CA ALA A 38 8.45 -38.72 0.95
C ALA A 38 9.89 -38.87 0.42
N SER A 39 10.06 -39.38 -0.80
CA SER A 39 11.38 -39.54 -1.43
C SER A 39 12.00 -38.23 -1.91
N ILE A 40 11.20 -37.18 -2.14
CA ILE A 40 11.69 -35.86 -2.57
C ILE A 40 12.25 -35.15 -1.35
N ARG A 41 13.57 -34.97 -1.26
CA ARG A 41 14.25 -34.39 -0.09
C ARG A 41 14.11 -32.87 -0.01
N ASP A 42 14.20 -32.21 -1.15
CA ASP A 42 14.05 -30.76 -1.23
C ASP A 42 12.59 -30.35 -0.94
N LEU A 43 12.41 -29.39 -0.04
CA LEU A 43 11.08 -28.99 0.42
C LEU A 43 10.30 -28.22 -0.64
N VAL A 44 10.98 -27.48 -1.51
CA VAL A 44 10.36 -26.71 -2.59
C VAL A 44 9.84 -27.67 -3.65
N ASP A 45 10.68 -28.60 -4.11
CA ASP A 45 10.33 -29.62 -5.09
C ASP A 45 9.21 -30.55 -4.56
N ARG A 46 9.28 -30.96 -3.28
CA ARG A 46 8.22 -31.74 -2.63
C ARG A 46 6.92 -30.94 -2.59
N GLY A 47 7.00 -29.65 -2.28
CA GLY A 47 5.87 -28.73 -2.31
C GLY A 47 5.23 -28.63 -3.68
N ALA A 48 6.03 -28.50 -4.76
CA ALA A 48 5.53 -28.46 -6.14
C ALA A 48 4.81 -29.76 -6.53
N TYR A 49 5.40 -30.91 -6.22
CA TYR A 49 4.76 -32.21 -6.43
C TYR A 49 3.43 -32.33 -5.68
N LEU A 50 3.41 -32.00 -4.39
CA LEU A 50 2.21 -32.06 -3.56
C LEU A 50 1.14 -31.07 -4.02
N LYS A 51 1.50 -29.87 -4.49
CA LYS A 51 0.54 -28.93 -5.11
C LYS A 51 -0.19 -29.60 -6.28
N GLY A 52 0.52 -30.35 -7.12
CA GLY A 52 -0.06 -31.10 -8.23
C GLY A 52 -1.06 -32.16 -7.78
N VAL A 53 -0.65 -32.98 -6.82
CA VAL A 53 -1.52 -34.01 -6.19
C VAL A 53 -2.78 -33.35 -5.61
N ILE A 54 -2.62 -32.34 -4.76
CA ILE A 54 -3.72 -31.69 -4.06
C ILE A 54 -4.67 -30.98 -5.03
N SER A 55 -4.17 -30.38 -6.10
CA SER A 55 -5.00 -29.76 -7.13
C SER A 55 -5.87 -30.79 -7.85
N ALA A 56 -5.27 -31.91 -8.27
CA ALA A 56 -5.98 -32.97 -8.96
C ALA A 56 -6.96 -33.71 -8.04
N TRP A 57 -6.64 -33.84 -6.76
CA TRP A 57 -7.52 -34.45 -5.77
C TRP A 57 -8.70 -33.54 -5.46
N ALA A 58 -8.45 -32.25 -5.21
CA ALA A 58 -9.49 -31.27 -4.91
C ALA A 58 -10.49 -31.14 -6.06
N ALA A 59 -10.02 -31.22 -7.31
CA ALA A 59 -10.88 -31.17 -8.48
C ALA A 59 -11.85 -32.38 -8.62
N LYS A 60 -11.56 -33.50 -7.94
CA LYS A 60 -12.38 -34.72 -7.97
C LYS A 60 -13.17 -34.93 -6.68
N ASN A 61 -12.55 -34.68 -5.54
CA ASN A 61 -13.12 -34.89 -4.20
C ASN A 61 -12.52 -33.87 -3.22
N PRO A 62 -13.03 -32.63 -3.24
CA PRO A 62 -12.48 -31.55 -2.41
C PRO A 62 -12.62 -31.85 -0.93
N ARG A 63 -13.72 -32.48 -0.50
CA ARG A 63 -13.95 -32.83 0.90
C ARG A 63 -12.91 -33.81 1.43
N ALA A 64 -12.69 -34.92 0.73
CA ALA A 64 -11.66 -35.88 1.12
C ALA A 64 -10.25 -35.26 1.10
N THR A 65 -10.00 -34.32 0.18
CA THR A 65 -8.72 -33.61 0.10
C THR A 65 -8.47 -32.77 1.35
N VAL A 66 -9.43 -31.95 1.76
CA VAL A 66 -9.25 -31.09 2.95
C VAL A 66 -9.27 -31.88 4.26
N ASP A 67 -10.01 -33.00 4.33
CA ASP A 67 -9.99 -33.90 5.48
C ASP A 67 -8.59 -34.54 5.64
N TYR A 68 -7.97 -34.97 4.52
CA TYR A 68 -6.58 -35.43 4.52
C TYR A 68 -5.60 -34.34 4.94
N LEU A 69 -5.73 -33.13 4.38
CA LEU A 69 -4.85 -32.01 4.77
C LEU A 69 -4.96 -31.71 6.27
N GLY A 70 -6.14 -31.91 6.88
CA GLY A 70 -6.35 -31.80 8.31
C GLY A 70 -5.45 -32.70 9.17
N THR A 71 -4.96 -33.82 8.63
CA THR A 71 -4.06 -34.74 9.35
C THR A 71 -2.59 -34.36 9.25
N LEU A 72 -2.25 -33.35 8.46
CA LEU A 72 -0.86 -32.91 8.27
C LEU A 72 -0.43 -31.90 9.34
N ASN A 73 0.89 -31.71 9.46
CA ASN A 73 1.45 -30.67 10.31
C ASN A 73 1.04 -29.27 9.81
N LEU A 74 1.18 -28.25 10.67
CA LEU A 74 0.76 -26.88 10.36
C LEU A 74 1.42 -26.31 9.10
N SER A 75 2.73 -26.53 8.90
CA SER A 75 3.46 -26.03 7.73
C SER A 75 2.91 -26.59 6.41
N SER A 76 2.61 -27.90 6.37
CA SER A 76 1.93 -28.52 5.23
C SER A 76 0.52 -27.96 5.01
N ARG A 77 -0.24 -27.70 6.08
CA ARG A 77 -1.60 -27.16 5.97
C ARG A 77 -1.60 -25.75 5.42
N VAL A 78 -0.76 -24.87 5.96
CA VAL A 78 -0.58 -23.48 5.52
C VAL A 78 -0.21 -23.40 4.04
N SER A 79 0.62 -24.32 3.55
CA SER A 79 1.06 -24.33 2.15
C SER A 79 0.07 -24.96 1.16
N LEU A 80 -0.74 -25.95 1.58
CA LEU A 80 -1.56 -26.76 0.67
C LEU A 80 -3.06 -26.49 0.75
N VAL A 81 -3.59 -26.07 1.91
CA VAL A 81 -5.02 -25.74 2.08
C VAL A 81 -5.46 -24.62 1.12
N PRO A 82 -4.72 -23.50 0.96
CA PRO A 82 -5.06 -22.46 -0.02
C PRO A 82 -5.31 -23.00 -1.43
N ARG A 83 -4.49 -23.95 -1.88
CA ARG A 83 -4.61 -24.55 -3.21
C ARG A 83 -5.85 -25.43 -3.32
N ALA A 84 -6.09 -26.30 -2.33
CA ALA A 84 -7.28 -27.15 -2.30
C ALA A 84 -8.56 -26.31 -2.28
N VAL A 85 -8.59 -25.26 -1.47
CA VAL A 85 -9.74 -24.35 -1.34
C VAL A 85 -9.99 -23.56 -2.61
N SER A 86 -8.94 -23.07 -3.27
CA SER A 86 -9.13 -22.37 -4.56
C SER A 86 -9.73 -23.31 -5.62
N VAL A 87 -9.23 -24.54 -5.74
CA VAL A 87 -9.80 -25.51 -6.70
C VAL A 87 -11.25 -25.88 -6.35
N TRP A 88 -11.55 -26.05 -5.06
CA TRP A 88 -12.92 -26.30 -4.62
C TRP A 88 -13.81 -25.10 -4.94
N ALA A 89 -13.40 -23.89 -4.60
CA ALA A 89 -14.16 -22.67 -4.80
C ALA A 89 -14.43 -22.34 -6.27
N ASP A 90 -13.54 -22.75 -7.19
CA ASP A 90 -13.75 -22.62 -8.64
C ASP A 90 -14.94 -23.47 -9.15
N GLN A 91 -15.24 -24.58 -8.48
CA GLN A 91 -16.30 -25.52 -8.86
C GLN A 91 -17.57 -25.36 -8.03
N ASP A 92 -17.40 -25.18 -6.71
CA ASP A 92 -18.48 -25.10 -5.71
C ASP A 92 -18.07 -24.13 -4.58
N PRO A 93 -18.21 -22.82 -4.80
CA PRO A 93 -17.86 -21.81 -3.80
C PRO A 93 -18.72 -21.92 -2.53
N ALA A 94 -19.97 -22.38 -2.62
CA ALA A 94 -20.84 -22.53 -1.46
C ALA A 94 -20.40 -23.68 -0.55
N GLY A 95 -20.04 -24.83 -1.12
CA GLY A 95 -19.46 -25.94 -0.35
C GLY A 95 -18.11 -25.58 0.28
N ALA A 96 -17.26 -24.87 -0.48
CA ALA A 96 -15.98 -24.38 0.05
C ALA A 96 -16.20 -23.38 1.21
N GLU A 97 -17.13 -22.43 1.06
CA GLU A 97 -17.51 -21.47 2.11
C GLU A 97 -18.01 -22.16 3.37
N ALA A 98 -18.88 -23.16 3.24
CA ALA A 98 -19.39 -23.94 4.37
C ALA A 98 -18.25 -24.64 5.14
N TRP A 99 -17.26 -25.19 4.45
CA TRP A 99 -16.10 -25.79 5.10
C TRP A 99 -15.19 -24.75 5.75
N VAL A 100 -14.81 -23.69 5.01
CA VAL A 100 -13.88 -22.66 5.50
C VAL A 100 -14.45 -21.96 6.76
N THR A 101 -15.74 -21.65 6.76
CA THR A 101 -16.40 -21.02 7.91
C THR A 101 -16.54 -21.94 9.13
N SER A 102 -16.51 -23.26 8.93
CA SER A 102 -16.51 -24.26 10.02
C SER A 102 -15.16 -24.44 10.72
N LEU A 103 -14.08 -23.95 10.12
CA LEU A 103 -12.74 -24.04 10.71
C LEU A 103 -12.66 -23.20 11.99
N ALA A 104 -11.88 -23.70 12.95
CA ALA A 104 -11.50 -22.90 14.11
C ALA A 104 -10.64 -21.70 13.68
N ASN A 105 -10.74 -20.60 14.44
CA ASN A 105 -9.91 -19.41 14.22
C ASN A 105 -8.43 -19.75 14.22
N GLY A 106 -7.68 -19.19 13.28
CA GLY A 106 -6.24 -19.39 13.15
C GLY A 106 -5.77 -19.26 11.70
N GLU A 107 -4.46 -19.36 11.52
CA GLU A 107 -3.77 -19.11 10.25
C GLU A 107 -4.33 -19.92 9.07
N VAL A 108 -4.65 -21.20 9.26
CA VAL A 108 -5.22 -22.05 8.19
C VAL A 108 -6.58 -21.54 7.74
N ARG A 109 -7.44 -21.09 8.67
CA ARG A 109 -8.75 -20.51 8.35
C ARG A 109 -8.59 -19.19 7.61
N ASP A 110 -7.68 -18.34 8.09
CA ASP A 110 -7.42 -17.03 7.50
C ASP A 110 -6.98 -17.14 6.03
N LEU A 111 -6.02 -18.03 5.74
CA LEU A 111 -5.54 -18.29 4.39
C LEU A 111 -6.58 -18.97 3.50
N ALA A 112 -7.42 -19.82 4.09
CA ALA A 112 -8.52 -20.48 3.39
C ALA A 112 -9.61 -19.47 2.98
N ILE A 113 -9.98 -18.53 3.87
CA ILE A 113 -10.90 -17.43 3.57
C ILE A 113 -10.35 -16.62 2.39
N GLU A 114 -9.11 -16.17 2.48
CA GLU A 114 -8.50 -15.37 1.40
C GLU A 114 -8.53 -16.12 0.05
N SER A 115 -8.19 -17.40 0.06
CA SER A 115 -8.14 -18.21 -1.16
C SER A 115 -9.50 -18.52 -1.76
N LEU A 116 -10.50 -18.77 -0.90
CA LEU A 116 -11.90 -18.95 -1.28
C LEU A 116 -12.40 -17.71 -2.01
N TYR A 117 -12.34 -16.55 -1.36
CA TYR A 117 -12.97 -15.33 -1.89
C TYR A 117 -12.21 -14.76 -3.09
N ARG A 118 -10.88 -14.90 -3.13
CA ARG A 118 -10.10 -14.63 -4.34
C ARG A 118 -10.55 -15.51 -5.51
N SER A 119 -10.65 -16.83 -5.30
CA SER A 119 -11.04 -17.76 -6.37
C SER A 119 -12.48 -17.55 -6.83
N TRP A 120 -13.39 -17.22 -5.91
CA TRP A 120 -14.77 -16.88 -6.26
C TRP A 120 -14.84 -15.58 -7.07
N ALA A 121 -14.03 -14.58 -6.71
CA ALA A 121 -14.00 -13.29 -7.39
C ALA A 121 -13.55 -13.36 -8.84
N VAL A 122 -12.73 -14.36 -9.23
CA VAL A 122 -12.34 -14.59 -10.63
C VAL A 122 -13.56 -14.72 -11.57
N ARG A 123 -14.63 -15.38 -11.10
CA ARG A 123 -15.82 -15.66 -11.92
C ARG A 123 -16.99 -14.74 -11.60
N ASN A 124 -17.16 -14.38 -10.33
CA ASN A 124 -18.32 -13.62 -9.88
C ASN A 124 -17.93 -12.70 -8.71
N PRO A 125 -17.23 -11.58 -9.00
CA PRO A 125 -16.70 -10.70 -7.97
C PRO A 125 -17.78 -9.99 -7.18
N GLU A 126 -18.91 -9.62 -7.80
CA GLU A 126 -20.04 -9.00 -7.09
C GLU A 126 -20.64 -9.93 -6.03
N THR A 127 -20.84 -11.21 -6.38
CA THR A 127 -21.35 -12.20 -5.42
C THR A 127 -20.33 -12.49 -4.33
N ALA A 128 -19.05 -12.64 -4.69
CA ALA A 128 -17.97 -12.85 -3.73
C ALA A 128 -17.87 -11.67 -2.74
N ALA A 129 -18.01 -10.43 -3.23
CA ALA A 129 -18.03 -9.23 -2.41
C ALA A 129 -19.23 -9.24 -1.45
N SER A 130 -20.45 -9.44 -1.97
CA SER A 130 -21.67 -9.51 -1.15
C SER A 130 -21.57 -10.59 -0.05
N LYS A 131 -21.02 -11.75 -0.39
CA LYS A 131 -20.82 -12.87 0.54
C LYS A 131 -19.75 -12.58 1.59
N SER A 132 -18.65 -11.94 1.21
CA SER A 132 -17.62 -11.52 2.15
C SER A 132 -18.16 -10.57 3.21
N LEU A 133 -19.06 -9.64 2.81
CA LEU A 133 -19.72 -8.70 3.72
C LEU A 133 -20.67 -9.38 4.72
N ALA A 134 -21.20 -10.55 4.37
CA ALA A 134 -22.09 -11.33 5.24
C ALA A 134 -21.35 -12.18 6.29
N LEU A 135 -20.00 -12.22 6.25
CA LEU A 135 -19.22 -12.93 7.26
C LEU A 135 -19.40 -12.28 8.64
N ALA A 136 -19.77 -13.09 9.64
CA ALA A 136 -20.03 -12.63 10.99
C ALA A 136 -18.78 -12.05 11.68
N ASP A 137 -17.65 -12.75 11.54
CA ASP A 137 -16.37 -12.31 12.10
C ASP A 137 -15.80 -11.13 11.31
N ALA A 138 -15.49 -10.03 12.00
CA ALA A 138 -15.05 -8.79 11.36
C ALA A 138 -13.69 -8.95 10.66
N ALA A 139 -12.74 -9.66 11.26
CA ALA A 139 -11.43 -9.89 10.66
C ALA A 139 -11.53 -10.72 9.38
N SER A 140 -12.35 -11.78 9.42
CA SER A 140 -12.67 -12.62 8.27
C SER A 140 -13.34 -11.82 7.15
N ARG A 141 -14.30 -10.96 7.48
CA ARG A 141 -14.99 -10.07 6.54
C ARG A 141 -14.02 -9.15 5.81
N LEU A 142 -13.18 -8.41 6.55
CA LEU A 142 -12.21 -7.49 5.95
C LEU A 142 -11.17 -8.22 5.10
N ARG A 143 -10.69 -9.38 5.54
CA ARG A 143 -9.74 -10.20 4.78
C ARG A 143 -10.34 -10.73 3.48
N ALA A 144 -11.54 -11.29 3.55
CA ALA A 144 -12.27 -11.76 2.39
C ALA A 144 -12.51 -10.61 1.40
N LEU A 145 -12.96 -9.46 1.91
CA LEU A 145 -13.22 -8.28 1.11
C LEU A 145 -11.95 -7.76 0.40
N ALA A 146 -10.83 -7.67 1.11
CA ALA A 146 -9.55 -7.30 0.49
C ALA A 146 -9.14 -8.28 -0.62
N ALA A 147 -9.35 -9.59 -0.41
CA ALA A 147 -9.05 -10.60 -1.43
C ALA A 147 -9.94 -10.46 -2.68
N VAL A 148 -11.23 -10.15 -2.50
CA VAL A 148 -12.16 -9.87 -3.61
C VAL A 148 -11.76 -8.59 -4.34
N VAL A 149 -11.53 -7.49 -3.60
CA VAL A 149 -11.17 -6.20 -4.20
C VAL A 149 -9.91 -6.33 -5.03
N ARG A 150 -8.86 -6.97 -4.53
CA ARG A 150 -7.62 -7.20 -5.29
C ARG A 150 -7.87 -7.97 -6.59
N GLU A 151 -8.61 -9.08 -6.53
CA GLU A 151 -8.91 -9.87 -7.74
C GLU A 151 -9.79 -9.10 -8.72
N TRP A 152 -10.79 -8.39 -8.22
CA TRP A 152 -11.70 -7.61 -9.06
C TRP A 152 -11.00 -6.41 -9.70
N SER A 153 -10.24 -5.63 -8.92
CA SER A 153 -9.38 -4.54 -9.40
C SER A 153 -8.42 -5.01 -10.49
N ALA A 154 -7.96 -6.26 -10.41
CA ALA A 154 -7.03 -6.79 -11.40
C ALA A 154 -7.64 -6.98 -12.79
N ASN A 155 -8.96 -7.18 -12.85
CA ASN A 155 -9.71 -7.52 -14.06
C ASN A 155 -10.62 -6.38 -14.55
N ASP A 156 -11.33 -5.70 -13.65
CA ASP A 156 -12.24 -4.59 -13.96
C ASP A 156 -12.25 -3.55 -12.83
N LEU A 157 -11.31 -2.63 -12.93
CA LEU A 157 -11.08 -1.60 -11.95
C LEU A 157 -12.22 -0.57 -11.87
N ALA A 158 -12.85 -0.27 -12.99
CA ALA A 158 -13.98 0.66 -13.04
C ALA A 158 -15.21 0.08 -12.32
N ALA A 159 -15.46 -1.22 -12.49
CA ALA A 159 -16.58 -1.90 -11.83
C ALA A 159 -16.38 -1.97 -10.30
N VAL A 160 -15.21 -2.40 -9.81
CA VAL A 160 -14.96 -2.46 -8.36
C VAL A 160 -14.99 -1.07 -7.70
N GLY A 161 -14.53 -0.02 -8.40
CA GLY A 161 -14.59 1.35 -7.91
C GLY A 161 -16.03 1.86 -7.75
N ARG A 162 -16.92 1.55 -8.71
CA ARG A 162 -18.36 1.85 -8.59
C ARG A 162 -18.99 1.09 -7.42
N TRP A 163 -18.73 -0.22 -7.35
CA TRP A 163 -19.24 -1.06 -6.26
C TRP A 163 -18.80 -0.58 -4.88
N ALA A 164 -17.52 -0.23 -4.69
CA ALA A 164 -17.02 0.31 -3.43
C ALA A 164 -17.70 1.63 -3.06
N SER A 165 -17.96 2.49 -4.04
CA SER A 165 -18.62 3.79 -3.85
C SER A 165 -20.09 3.66 -3.45
N ASP A 166 -20.77 2.59 -3.86
CA ASP A 166 -22.19 2.31 -3.60
C ASP A 166 -22.45 1.64 -2.25
N LEU A 167 -21.40 1.24 -1.52
CA LEU A 167 -21.55 0.67 -0.18
C LEU A 167 -22.21 1.67 0.79
N SER A 168 -23.26 1.21 1.48
CA SER A 168 -24.03 2.05 2.39
C SER A 168 -23.41 2.19 3.78
N ASP A 169 -22.66 1.18 4.22
CA ASP A 169 -21.90 1.20 5.48
C ASP A 169 -20.64 2.05 5.30
N PRO A 170 -20.45 3.16 6.05
CA PRO A 170 -19.32 4.06 5.86
C PRO A 170 -17.96 3.41 6.09
N ASP A 171 -17.81 2.53 7.08
CA ASP A 171 -16.54 1.90 7.43
C ASP A 171 -16.11 0.90 6.35
N LEU A 172 -17.08 0.12 5.86
CA LEU A 172 -16.86 -0.81 4.76
C LEU A 172 -16.61 -0.09 3.43
N LYS A 173 -17.30 1.02 3.20
CA LYS A 173 -17.06 1.90 2.04
C LYS A 173 -15.63 2.43 2.05
N ASP A 174 -15.19 3.00 3.18
CA ASP A 174 -13.84 3.51 3.33
C ASP A 174 -12.79 2.43 3.12
N PHE A 175 -12.97 1.27 3.76
CA PHE A 175 -12.06 0.14 3.60
C PHE A 175 -11.96 -0.33 2.14
N ALA A 176 -13.11 -0.55 1.48
CA ALA A 176 -13.15 -1.01 0.10
C ALA A 176 -12.52 0.02 -0.84
N THR A 177 -12.86 1.30 -0.67
CA THR A 177 -12.36 2.41 -1.48
C THR A 177 -10.85 2.58 -1.30
N MET A 178 -10.33 2.42 -0.08
CA MET A 178 -8.90 2.44 0.21
C MET A 178 -8.18 1.25 -0.43
N ALA A 179 -8.75 0.04 -0.36
CA ALA A 179 -8.19 -1.14 -1.01
C ALA A 179 -8.18 -1.02 -2.54
N VAL A 180 -9.23 -0.43 -3.14
CA VAL A 180 -9.24 -0.11 -4.57
C VAL A 180 -8.14 0.89 -4.89
N ALA A 181 -8.05 1.99 -4.13
CA ALA A 181 -7.05 3.03 -4.34
C ALA A 181 -5.60 2.50 -4.27
N ASP A 182 -5.32 1.60 -3.32
CA ASP A 182 -3.99 0.96 -3.20
C ASP A 182 -3.66 0.14 -4.45
N GLU A 183 -4.58 -0.74 -4.88
CA GLU A 183 -4.39 -1.58 -6.07
C GLU A 183 -4.26 -0.75 -7.36
N MET A 184 -5.04 0.33 -7.49
CA MET A 184 -4.89 1.29 -8.58
C MET A 184 -3.51 1.93 -8.57
N SER A 185 -3.10 2.42 -7.40
CA SER A 185 -1.86 3.15 -7.23
C SER A 185 -0.63 2.27 -7.46
N LEU A 186 -0.73 0.96 -7.21
CA LEU A 186 0.35 0.01 -7.49
C LEU A 186 0.49 -0.33 -8.98
N ARG A 187 -0.58 -0.21 -9.78
CA ARG A 187 -0.61 -0.63 -11.18
C ARG A 187 -0.57 0.52 -12.18
N ALA A 188 -1.22 1.62 -11.85
CA ALA A 188 -1.43 2.76 -12.73
C ALA A 188 -1.63 4.05 -11.89
N PRO A 189 -0.57 4.65 -11.33
CA PRO A 189 -0.69 5.81 -10.44
C PRO A 189 -1.42 7.01 -11.05
N SER A 190 -1.18 7.34 -12.33
CA SER A 190 -1.90 8.43 -13.01
C SER A 190 -3.39 8.13 -13.18
N GLU A 191 -3.77 6.85 -13.31
CA GLU A 191 -5.19 6.45 -13.33
C GLU A 191 -5.80 6.54 -11.93
N ALA A 192 -5.05 6.16 -10.89
CA ALA A 192 -5.45 6.32 -9.49
C ALA A 192 -5.72 7.79 -9.14
N MET A 193 -4.85 8.72 -9.56
CA MET A 193 -5.05 10.17 -9.38
C MET A 193 -6.33 10.67 -10.07
N ARG A 194 -6.56 10.26 -11.33
CA ARG A 194 -7.79 10.61 -12.08
C ARG A 194 -9.05 10.09 -11.38
N TRP A 195 -9.04 8.81 -10.98
CA TRP A 195 -10.16 8.21 -10.27
C TRP A 195 -10.43 8.91 -8.93
N ALA A 196 -9.37 9.22 -8.16
CA ALA A 196 -9.47 9.91 -6.89
C ALA A 196 -10.05 11.33 -7.05
N SER A 197 -9.66 12.06 -8.09
CA SER A 197 -10.28 13.34 -8.45
C SER A 197 -11.78 13.22 -8.76
N ASP A 198 -12.16 12.20 -9.51
CA ASP A 198 -13.52 12.05 -9.98
C ASP A 198 -14.49 11.59 -8.89
N HIS A 199 -14.03 10.74 -7.97
CA HIS A 199 -14.90 10.06 -7.00
C HIS A 199 -14.70 10.53 -5.56
N LEU A 200 -13.48 10.99 -5.19
CA LEU A 200 -13.14 11.30 -3.79
C LEU A 200 -13.05 12.80 -3.56
N ALA A 201 -12.33 13.53 -4.40
CA ALA A 201 -12.09 14.97 -4.21
C ALA A 201 -13.41 15.79 -4.21
N LYS A 202 -14.46 15.30 -4.87
CA LYS A 202 -15.77 15.94 -4.92
C LYS A 202 -16.73 15.51 -3.80
N ASP A 203 -16.49 14.39 -3.11
CA ASP A 203 -17.34 13.95 -1.99
C ASP A 203 -16.78 14.48 -0.66
N PRO A 204 -17.49 15.41 0.02
CA PRO A 204 -17.04 15.94 1.31
C PRO A 204 -16.96 14.88 2.42
N ARG A 205 -17.54 13.70 2.21
CA ARG A 205 -17.51 12.58 3.15
C ARG A 205 -16.41 11.56 2.83
N ALA A 206 -15.73 11.67 1.69
CA ALA A 206 -14.64 10.77 1.36
C ALA A 206 -13.51 10.92 2.38
N ASN A 207 -12.93 9.78 2.75
CA ASN A 207 -11.80 9.72 3.66
C ASN A 207 -10.55 10.36 3.04
N PRO A 208 -10.02 11.45 3.63
CA PRO A 208 -8.89 12.18 3.05
C PRO A 208 -7.60 11.35 3.01
N ALA A 209 -7.45 10.34 3.87
CA ALA A 209 -6.28 9.46 3.87
C ALA A 209 -6.12 8.69 2.55
N ILE A 210 -7.21 8.46 1.82
CA ILE A 210 -7.17 7.79 0.51
C ILE A 210 -6.49 8.69 -0.53
N LEU A 211 -6.70 10.01 -0.49
CA LEU A 211 -5.98 10.95 -1.35
C LEU A 211 -4.48 10.93 -1.07
N SER A 212 -4.10 10.92 0.21
CA SER A 212 -2.69 10.84 0.61
C SER A 212 -2.03 9.53 0.23
N LEU A 213 -2.76 8.41 0.25
CA LEU A 213 -2.27 7.12 -0.24
C LEU A 213 -1.94 7.19 -1.74
N VAL A 214 -2.87 7.70 -2.54
CA VAL A 214 -2.68 7.88 -3.99
C VAL A 214 -1.50 8.82 -4.25
N ALA A 215 -1.45 9.96 -3.55
CA ALA A 215 -0.36 10.92 -3.64
C ALA A 215 1.01 10.31 -3.34
N SER A 216 1.10 9.51 -2.28
CA SER A 216 2.36 8.90 -1.86
C SER A 216 2.92 8.00 -2.96
N LYS A 217 2.09 7.18 -3.60
CA LYS A 217 2.52 6.27 -4.66
C LYS A 217 2.80 7.01 -5.96
N ALA A 218 1.90 7.89 -6.40
CA ALA A 218 2.04 8.64 -7.64
C ALA A 218 3.22 9.63 -7.59
N GLY A 219 3.51 10.20 -6.42
CA GLY A 219 4.61 11.13 -6.21
C GLY A 219 5.99 10.51 -6.45
N PHE A 220 6.15 9.18 -6.28
CA PHE A 220 7.41 8.50 -6.61
C PHE A 220 7.65 8.42 -8.13
N GLU A 221 6.61 8.28 -8.94
CA GLU A 221 6.74 8.13 -10.40
C GLU A 221 6.59 9.45 -11.15
N SER A 222 5.72 10.34 -10.65
CA SER A 222 5.25 11.54 -11.35
C SER A 222 5.07 12.71 -10.37
N PRO A 223 6.16 13.19 -9.72
CA PRO A 223 6.08 14.18 -8.65
C PRO A 223 5.48 15.52 -9.11
N HIS A 224 5.81 16.03 -10.30
CA HIS A 224 5.22 17.26 -10.83
C HIS A 224 3.72 17.13 -11.10
N GLU A 225 3.29 16.03 -11.73
CA GLU A 225 1.86 15.76 -11.98
C GLU A 225 1.09 15.61 -10.66
N THR A 226 1.69 14.91 -9.68
CA THR A 226 1.10 14.70 -8.37
C THR A 226 1.01 16.01 -7.56
N PHE A 227 2.00 16.89 -7.69
CA PHE A 227 1.98 18.23 -7.11
C PHE A 227 0.79 19.02 -7.68
N ASP A 228 0.67 19.12 -9.00
CA ASP A 228 -0.43 19.85 -9.66
C ASP A 228 -1.80 19.26 -9.31
N TRP A 229 -1.88 17.94 -9.23
CA TRP A 229 -3.08 17.24 -8.79
C TRP A 229 -3.47 17.65 -7.36
N LEU A 230 -2.55 17.59 -6.40
CA LEU A 230 -2.82 17.94 -5.00
C LEU A 230 -3.16 19.42 -4.77
N LYS A 231 -2.65 20.34 -5.60
CA LYS A 231 -3.06 21.76 -5.56
C LYS A 231 -4.56 21.95 -5.78
N THR A 232 -5.14 21.06 -6.59
CA THR A 232 -6.55 21.16 -7.03
C THR A 232 -7.44 20.14 -6.35
N ALA A 233 -6.86 19.10 -5.73
CA ALA A 233 -7.55 18.17 -4.86
C ALA A 233 -8.15 18.91 -3.65
N ARG A 234 -9.21 18.34 -3.08
CA ARG A 234 -9.90 18.90 -1.92
C ARG A 234 -8.88 19.26 -0.81
N PRO A 235 -8.86 20.52 -0.33
CA PRO A 235 -7.98 20.90 0.77
C PRO A 235 -8.29 20.06 2.03
N SER A 236 -7.27 19.39 2.54
CA SER A 236 -7.27 18.72 3.83
C SER A 236 -5.87 18.76 4.44
N PRO A 237 -5.72 18.62 5.78
CA PRO A 237 -4.41 18.52 6.39
C PRO A 237 -3.56 17.40 5.78
N GLU A 238 -4.16 16.24 5.49
CA GLU A 238 -3.47 15.09 4.90
C GLU A 238 -2.99 15.37 3.47
N ALA A 239 -3.84 15.99 2.64
CA ALA A 239 -3.46 16.41 1.29
C ALA A 239 -2.36 17.49 1.31
N ALA A 240 -2.43 18.43 2.25
CA ALA A 240 -1.40 19.45 2.46
C ALA A 240 -0.06 18.84 2.90
N SER A 241 -0.10 17.84 3.79
CA SER A 241 1.10 17.08 4.18
C SER A 241 1.70 16.29 3.03
N SER A 242 0.87 15.64 2.20
CA SER A 242 1.34 14.95 0.99
C SER A 242 1.96 15.93 -0.01
N LEU A 243 1.34 17.09 -0.21
CA LEU A 243 1.86 18.14 -1.07
C LEU A 243 3.19 18.67 -0.54
N ALA A 244 3.32 18.87 0.77
CA ALA A 244 4.56 19.32 1.40
C ALA A 244 5.71 18.31 1.20
N GLY A 245 5.42 17.01 1.32
CA GLY A 245 6.40 15.95 1.05
C GLY A 245 6.88 15.95 -0.41
N ILE A 246 5.95 16.06 -1.36
CA ILE A 246 6.27 16.13 -2.80
C ILE A 246 7.02 17.43 -3.12
N ALA A 247 6.62 18.56 -2.53
CA ALA A 247 7.29 19.84 -2.70
C ALA A 247 8.73 19.81 -2.17
N ALA A 248 8.95 19.17 -1.03
CA ALA A 248 10.28 19.00 -0.45
C ALA A 248 11.17 18.11 -1.33
N TYR A 249 10.62 17.04 -1.92
CA TYR A 249 11.33 16.22 -2.90
C TYR A 249 11.68 17.01 -4.17
N LEU A 250 10.71 17.74 -4.73
CA LEU A 250 10.92 18.58 -5.91
C LEU A 250 11.86 19.76 -5.64
N ALA A 251 12.00 20.23 -4.41
CA ALA A 251 12.94 21.30 -4.09
C ALA A 251 14.41 20.86 -4.24
N GLU A 252 14.68 19.55 -4.17
CA GLU A 252 15.98 18.95 -4.46
C GLU A 252 16.21 18.81 -5.97
N GLU A 253 15.22 18.28 -6.69
CA GLU A 253 15.36 17.93 -8.11
C GLU A 253 15.11 19.10 -9.08
N ASP A 254 14.13 19.96 -8.76
CA ASP A 254 13.64 21.06 -9.60
C ASP A 254 13.19 22.26 -8.73
N PRO A 255 14.13 22.98 -8.09
CA PRO A 255 13.82 24.09 -7.20
C PRO A 255 13.11 25.24 -7.93
N GLU A 256 13.38 25.46 -9.22
CA GLU A 256 12.71 26.51 -10.00
C GLU A 256 11.21 26.26 -10.14
N PHE A 257 10.80 25.01 -10.35
CA PHE A 257 9.39 24.64 -10.36
C PHE A 257 8.73 24.92 -9.01
N VAL A 258 9.32 24.44 -7.91
CA VAL A 258 8.74 24.66 -6.57
C VAL A 258 8.63 26.15 -6.26
N TRP A 259 9.60 26.97 -6.66
CA TRP A 259 9.54 28.42 -6.46
C TRP A 259 8.39 29.06 -7.23
N LYS A 260 8.21 28.71 -8.50
CA LYS A 260 7.15 29.27 -9.33
C LYS A 260 5.77 28.89 -8.81
N GLU A 261 5.62 27.64 -8.37
CA GLU A 261 4.33 27.11 -7.97
C GLU A 261 3.94 27.44 -6.52
N PHE A 262 4.90 27.58 -5.62
CA PHE A 262 4.66 27.88 -4.20
C PHE A 262 3.84 29.16 -4.00
N ASP A 263 4.12 30.21 -4.77
CA ASP A 263 3.40 31.50 -4.67
C ASP A 263 1.91 31.37 -5.03
N SER A 264 1.57 30.38 -5.87
CA SER A 264 0.19 30.10 -6.29
C SER A 264 -0.61 29.28 -5.28
N LEU A 265 0.05 28.73 -4.24
CA LEU A 265 -0.63 27.93 -3.21
C LEU A 265 -1.48 28.82 -2.30
N PRO A 266 -2.64 28.34 -1.80
CA PRO A 266 -3.40 29.02 -0.76
C PRO A 266 -2.54 29.30 0.48
N GLU A 267 -2.81 30.38 1.21
CA GLU A 267 -2.01 30.82 2.36
C GLU A 267 -1.85 29.72 3.42
N GLU A 268 -2.93 29.00 3.73
CA GLU A 268 -2.93 27.86 4.65
C GLU A 268 -1.97 26.75 4.21
N ILE A 269 -1.96 26.43 2.92
CA ILE A 269 -1.10 25.41 2.33
C ILE A 269 0.36 25.87 2.30
N ARG A 270 0.62 27.16 2.00
CA ARG A 270 1.97 27.74 2.09
C ARG A 270 2.56 27.60 3.49
N GLY A 271 1.75 27.81 4.54
CA GLY A 271 2.21 27.64 5.92
C GLY A 271 2.69 26.22 6.23
N ILE A 272 2.01 25.20 5.71
CA ILE A 272 2.32 23.78 5.93
C ILE A 272 3.50 23.31 5.06
N THR A 273 3.59 23.81 3.83
CA THR A 273 4.60 23.39 2.84
C THR A 273 5.94 24.11 2.99
N ALA A 274 5.96 25.32 3.56
CA ALA A 274 7.16 26.15 3.61
C ALA A 274 8.30 25.50 4.42
N ALA A 275 8.01 24.98 5.62
CA ALA A 275 9.06 24.46 6.50
C ALA A 275 9.76 23.21 5.94
N PRO A 276 9.05 22.20 5.39
CA PRO A 276 9.71 21.05 4.73
C PRO A 276 10.60 21.45 3.55
N ILE A 277 10.13 22.35 2.67
CA ILE A 277 10.95 22.89 1.56
C ILE A 277 12.20 23.57 2.11
N ALA A 278 12.03 24.44 3.10
CA ALA A 278 13.12 25.18 3.71
C ALA A 278 14.17 24.24 4.32
N SER A 279 13.74 23.19 5.02
CA SER A 279 14.62 22.19 5.62
C SER A 279 15.43 21.44 4.57
N THR A 280 14.80 20.98 3.49
CA THR A 280 15.50 20.32 2.38
C THR A 280 16.53 21.26 1.74
N LEU A 281 16.13 22.49 1.41
CA LEU A 281 17.04 23.49 0.83
C LEU A 281 18.19 23.79 1.79
N GLY A 282 17.95 23.93 3.09
CA GLY A 282 19.01 24.12 4.07
C GLY A 282 20.02 22.98 4.05
N SER A 283 19.55 21.74 3.98
CA SER A 283 20.43 20.56 3.97
C SER A 283 21.21 20.40 2.64
N GLN A 284 20.60 20.73 1.50
CA GLN A 284 21.14 20.39 0.17
C GLN A 284 21.67 21.59 -0.62
N ASP A 285 20.98 22.73 -0.58
CA ASP A 285 21.33 23.97 -1.29
C ASP A 285 21.08 25.22 -0.40
N PRO A 286 21.99 25.51 0.55
CA PRO A 286 21.85 26.66 1.43
C PRO A 286 21.73 28.00 0.71
N GLU A 287 22.44 28.18 -0.42
CA GLU A 287 22.39 29.44 -1.17
C GLU A 287 21.05 29.61 -1.89
N GLY A 288 20.48 28.55 -2.45
CA GLY A 288 19.11 28.54 -2.97
C GLY A 288 18.08 28.82 -1.88
N GLY A 289 18.21 28.17 -0.72
CA GLY A 289 17.31 28.39 0.42
C GLY A 289 17.34 29.82 0.95
N LYS A 290 18.50 30.49 1.03
CA LYS A 290 18.59 31.92 1.36
C LYS A 290 17.80 32.78 0.39
N ARG A 291 18.03 32.60 -0.92
CA ARG A 291 17.30 33.35 -1.97
C ARG A 291 15.79 33.13 -1.90
N TRP A 292 15.36 31.92 -1.55
CA TRP A 292 13.96 31.59 -1.40
C TRP A 292 13.34 32.23 -0.16
N LEU A 293 14.01 32.17 1.00
CA LEU A 293 13.56 32.83 2.24
C LEU A 293 13.39 34.34 2.06
N GLU A 294 14.28 35.01 1.32
CA GLU A 294 14.19 36.44 1.03
C GLU A 294 12.89 36.84 0.31
N ARG A 295 12.33 35.93 -0.50
CA ARG A 295 11.09 36.16 -1.26
C ARG A 295 9.82 35.89 -0.47
N LEU A 296 9.91 35.12 0.62
CA LEU A 296 8.73 34.86 1.45
C LEU A 296 8.23 36.16 2.08
N PRO A 297 6.90 36.40 2.08
CA PRO A 297 6.30 37.51 2.81
C PRO A 297 6.65 37.44 4.30
N GLU A 298 6.86 38.59 4.93
CA GLU A 298 7.06 38.65 6.39
C GLU A 298 5.84 38.08 7.11
N GLY A 299 6.08 37.26 8.14
CA GLY A 299 5.04 36.63 8.94
C GLY A 299 5.44 35.24 9.45
N PRO A 300 4.50 34.54 10.12
CA PRO A 300 4.78 33.26 10.78
C PRO A 300 5.35 32.18 9.86
N ALA A 301 4.89 32.11 8.61
CA ALA A 301 5.37 31.13 7.64
C ALA A 301 6.87 31.31 7.32
N LYS A 302 7.33 32.57 7.18
CA LYS A 302 8.74 32.90 6.96
C LYS A 302 9.58 32.59 8.20
N ASP A 303 9.08 32.91 9.39
CA ASP A 303 9.77 32.59 10.64
C ASP A 303 9.94 31.07 10.83
N TRP A 304 8.92 30.28 10.50
CA TRP A 304 9.01 28.81 10.55
C TRP A 304 9.93 28.25 9.48
N ALA A 305 9.84 28.75 8.25
CA ALA A 305 10.73 28.37 7.16
C ALA A 305 12.19 28.68 7.50
N THR A 306 12.49 29.88 8.03
CA THR A 306 13.84 30.28 8.46
C THR A 306 14.36 29.34 9.55
N SER A 307 13.54 29.00 10.55
CA SER A 307 13.93 28.04 11.59
C SER A 307 14.22 26.65 11.01
N ALA A 308 13.37 26.14 10.11
CA ALA A 308 13.52 24.82 9.51
C ALA A 308 14.72 24.76 8.55
N PHE A 309 14.96 25.82 7.77
CA PHE A 309 16.12 26.00 6.91
C PHE A 309 17.41 25.93 7.71
N THR A 310 17.52 26.71 8.79
CA THR A 310 18.73 26.69 9.62
C THR A 310 18.96 25.34 10.28
N GLY A 311 17.89 24.70 10.75
CA GLY A 311 17.96 23.34 11.30
C GLY A 311 18.49 22.35 10.26
N GLY A 312 17.91 22.34 9.07
CA GLY A 312 18.32 21.51 7.93
C GLY A 312 19.78 21.76 7.52
N TRP A 313 20.21 23.01 7.45
CA TRP A 313 21.60 23.37 7.15
C TRP A 313 22.56 22.90 8.24
N ALA A 314 22.19 23.08 9.50
CA ALA A 314 23.01 22.66 10.63
C ALA A 314 23.19 21.15 10.73
N THR A 315 22.27 20.34 10.15
CA THR A 315 22.45 18.88 10.11
C THR A 315 23.67 18.44 9.31
N ARG A 316 24.04 19.18 8.25
CA ARG A 316 25.20 18.86 7.40
C ARG A 316 26.40 19.76 7.64
N TYR A 317 26.16 21.06 7.84
CA TYR A 317 27.19 22.10 7.91
C TYR A 317 26.94 23.05 9.09
N PRO A 318 27.04 22.58 10.34
CA PRO A 318 26.68 23.35 11.53
C PRO A 318 27.46 24.67 11.69
N SER A 319 28.76 24.66 11.41
CA SER A 319 29.59 25.87 11.51
C SER A 319 29.23 26.94 10.48
N GLU A 320 28.87 26.52 9.27
CA GLU A 320 28.45 27.45 8.21
C GLU A 320 27.08 28.07 8.52
N ALA A 321 26.14 27.24 8.99
CA ALA A 321 24.84 27.70 9.45
C ALA A 321 24.98 28.73 10.59
N GLU A 322 25.86 28.47 11.57
CA GLU A 322 26.12 29.39 12.69
C GLU A 322 26.67 30.75 12.21
N VAL A 323 27.64 30.74 11.30
CA VAL A 323 28.19 31.97 10.70
C VAL A 323 27.08 32.78 10.01
N TRP A 324 26.19 32.11 9.28
CA TRP A 324 25.06 32.79 8.64
C TRP A 324 24.09 33.39 9.67
N VAL A 325 23.71 32.65 10.71
CA VAL A 325 22.82 33.18 11.78
C VAL A 325 23.42 34.40 12.47
N LEU A 326 24.73 34.39 12.75
CA LEU A 326 25.41 35.53 13.35
C LEU A 326 25.43 36.76 12.43
N SER A 327 25.46 36.54 11.11
CA SER A 327 25.42 37.60 10.10
C SER A 327 24.06 38.27 9.92
N LEU A 328 22.97 37.63 10.36
CA LEU A 328 21.62 38.19 10.24
C LEU A 328 21.46 39.44 11.14
N PRO A 329 20.70 40.45 10.67
CA PRO A 329 20.37 41.63 11.47
C PRO A 329 19.48 41.25 12.65
N GLU A 330 19.55 42.01 13.75
CA GLU A 330 18.65 41.79 14.89
C GLU A 330 17.19 41.93 14.46
N GLY A 331 16.36 40.94 14.82
CA GLY A 331 14.96 40.88 14.43
C GLY A 331 14.39 39.47 14.38
N PRO A 332 13.12 39.32 13.94
CA PRO A 332 12.39 38.05 13.95
C PRO A 332 13.12 36.92 13.22
N GLN A 333 13.73 37.21 12.07
CA GLN A 333 14.44 36.20 11.27
C GLN A 333 15.71 35.69 11.95
N LYS A 334 16.46 36.54 12.66
CA LYS A 334 17.63 36.09 13.44
C LYS A 334 17.21 35.21 14.61
N GLU A 335 16.12 35.55 15.29
CA GLU A 335 15.56 34.72 16.36
C GLU A 335 15.03 33.38 15.84
N ALA A 336 14.37 33.38 14.68
CA ALA A 336 13.97 32.16 13.99
C ALA A 336 15.16 31.27 13.64
N ALA A 337 16.21 31.85 13.08
CA ALA A 337 17.40 31.09 12.70
C ALA A 337 18.14 30.51 13.93
N LYS A 338 18.24 31.28 15.03
CA LYS A 338 18.79 30.79 16.32
C LYS A 338 18.00 29.59 16.87
N ARG A 339 16.66 29.60 16.75
CA ARG A 339 15.83 28.46 17.15
C ARG A 339 16.18 27.22 16.33
N GLY A 340 16.31 27.37 15.01
CA GLY A 340 16.71 26.29 14.10
C GLY A 340 18.07 25.66 14.44
N LEU A 341 19.08 26.48 14.77
CA LEU A 341 20.40 25.98 15.21
C LEU A 341 20.31 25.16 16.51
N SER A 342 19.46 25.59 17.43
CA SER A 342 19.37 24.99 18.77
C SER A 342 18.61 23.66 18.77
N GLN A 343 17.73 23.45 17.79
CA GLN A 343 16.85 22.29 17.70
C GLN A 343 16.71 21.78 16.24
N PRO A 344 17.78 21.19 15.66
CA PRO A 344 17.78 20.78 14.25
C PRO A 344 16.80 19.65 13.89
N ASN A 345 16.19 18.97 14.89
CA ASN A 345 15.32 17.79 14.70
C ASN A 345 13.83 18.01 15.08
N LEU A 346 13.35 19.25 15.22
CA LEU A 346 11.92 19.46 15.45
C LEU A 346 11.13 19.22 14.15
N GLU A 347 10.42 18.10 14.09
CA GLU A 347 9.37 17.86 13.10
C GLU A 347 8.33 18.98 13.15
N SER A 348 8.05 19.54 11.97
CA SER A 348 7.03 20.56 11.77
C SER A 348 5.63 20.00 12.08
N GLY A 349 5.03 20.46 13.17
CA GLY A 349 3.57 20.51 13.34
C GLY A 349 2.89 19.25 13.90
N SER A 350 2.94 19.05 15.22
CA SER A 350 1.76 18.54 15.92
C SER A 350 0.90 19.73 16.37
N GLY A 351 -0.28 19.86 15.76
CA GLY A 351 -1.23 20.91 16.06
C GLY A 351 -1.65 20.90 17.52
N SER A 352 -1.15 21.85 18.31
CA SER A 352 -1.76 22.24 19.59
C SER A 352 -1.38 23.66 20.05
N GLY A 353 -1.06 24.56 19.10
CA GLY A 353 -0.91 25.98 19.39
C GLY A 353 -2.27 26.69 19.35
N ARG A 354 -3.16 26.42 20.30
CA ARG A 354 -4.28 27.36 20.55
C ARG A 354 -3.66 28.72 20.94
N PRO A 355 -4.09 29.84 20.35
CA PRO A 355 -3.66 31.14 20.83
C PRO A 355 -4.28 31.35 22.21
N LEU A 356 -3.43 31.47 23.24
CA LEU A 356 -3.85 32.12 24.47
C LEU A 356 -4.18 33.56 24.11
N SER A 357 -5.47 33.89 24.14
CA SER A 357 -5.97 35.27 24.09
C SER A 357 -6.32 35.70 25.51
N PRO A 358 -6.38 37.01 25.74
CA PRO A 358 -5.26 37.90 26.08
C PRO A 358 -4.70 37.66 27.49
#